data_AF-A0A957VCU7-F1
#
_entry.id   AF-A0A957VCU7-F1
#
_cell.length_a   1.000
_cell.length_b   1.000
_cell.length_c   1.000
_cell.angle_alpha   90.00
_cell.angle_beta   90.00
_cell.angle_gamma   90.00
#
_symmetry.space_group_name_H-M   'P 1'
#
loop_
_entity.id
_entity.type
_entity.pdbx_description
1 polymer ?
#
loop_
_entity_poly.entity_id
_entity_poly.type
_entity_poly.pdbx_seq_one_letter_code
_entity_poly.pdbx_strand_id
1 'polypeptide(L)'
;MTAGVDSREQRLRKQAELQSLNSNLANLREQEESYITAQAAIPERLTQQITKVRKQIQGVQAELIDLGDDNLDTPARQFYREAFAAELADDFDKALKLHRNAARYDYPDAAAAIRSLRHLDK
;
A
#
# COMPACT_ATOMS: atom_id res chain seq x y z
N MET A 1 28.36 15.97 -17.83
CA MET A 1 28.20 14.93 -16.79
C MET A 1 27.01 15.23 -15.86
N THR A 2 25.84 15.61 -16.40
CA THR A 2 24.67 16.08 -15.62
C THR A 2 23.61 14.99 -15.39
N ALA A 3 23.55 13.97 -16.26
CA ALA A 3 22.52 12.92 -16.21
C ALA A 3 22.46 12.13 -14.88
N GLY A 4 23.59 12.00 -14.17
CA GLY A 4 23.63 11.29 -12.87
C GLY A 4 23.09 12.10 -11.69
N VAL A 5 23.14 13.44 -11.76
CA VAL A 5 22.64 14.33 -10.69
C VAL A 5 21.12 14.47 -10.80
N ASP A 6 20.60 14.62 -12.01
CA ASP A 6 19.18 14.73 -12.28
C ASP A 6 18.42 13.45 -11.87
N SER A 7 18.99 12.27 -12.15
CA SER A 7 18.43 10.97 -11.76
C SER A 7 18.39 10.78 -10.23
N ARG A 8 19.43 11.22 -9.52
CA ARG A 8 19.47 11.17 -8.04
C ARG A 8 18.46 12.11 -7.41
N GLU A 9 18.34 13.34 -7.90
CA GLU A 9 17.37 14.30 -7.38
C GLU A 9 15.92 13.84 -7.60
N GLN A 10 15.62 13.30 -8.79
CA GLN A 10 14.31 12.70 -9.09
C GLN A 10 14.00 11.54 -8.13
N ARG A 11 14.96 10.64 -7.88
CA ARG A 11 14.78 9.54 -6.93
C ARG A 11 14.47 10.05 -5.52
N LEU A 12 15.22 11.04 -5.02
CA LEU A 12 14.97 11.62 -3.69
C LEU A 12 13.58 12.26 -3.58
N ARG A 13 13.15 12.99 -4.62
CA ARG A 13 11.80 13.56 -4.68
C ARG A 13 10.73 12.48 -4.62
N LYS A 14 10.92 11.39 -5.36
CA LYS A 14 9.99 10.25 -5.38
C LYS A 14 9.98 9.46 -4.07
N GLN A 15 11.12 9.31 -3.40
CA GLN A 15 11.19 8.73 -2.06
C GLN A 15 10.43 9.59 -1.03
N ALA A 16 10.56 10.93 -1.11
CA ALA A 16 9.80 11.84 -0.26
C ALA A 16 8.29 11.77 -0.55
N GLU A 17 7.89 11.66 -1.82
CA GLU A 17 6.51 11.43 -2.22
C GLU A 17 5.97 10.11 -1.64
N LEU A 18 6.73 9.02 -1.77
CA LEU A 18 6.39 7.70 -1.22
C LEU A 18 6.20 7.77 0.30
N GLN A 19 7.11 8.46 1.01
CA GLN A 19 7.00 8.64 2.46
C GLN A 19 5.72 9.40 2.84
N SER A 20 5.41 10.49 2.13
CA SER A 20 4.20 11.28 2.35
C SER A 20 2.93 10.45 2.12
N LEU A 21 2.90 9.66 1.04
CA LEU A 21 1.78 8.77 0.74
C LEU A 21 1.60 7.68 1.81
N ASN A 22 2.70 7.10 2.31
CA ASN A 22 2.63 6.12 3.40
C ASN A 22 2.09 6.72 4.70
N SER A 23 2.50 7.95 5.05
CA SER A 23 1.93 8.66 6.20
C SER A 23 0.44 8.95 6.02
N ASN A 24 0.02 9.36 4.83
CA ASN A 24 -1.40 9.55 4.52
C ASN A 24 -2.19 8.24 4.64
N LEU A 25 -1.67 7.14 4.09
CA LEU A 25 -2.30 5.82 4.20
C LEU A 25 -2.43 5.39 5.66
N ALA A 26 -1.40 5.59 6.49
CA ALA A 26 -1.45 5.26 7.92
C ALA A 26 -2.59 6.02 8.64
N ASN A 27 -2.73 7.33 8.39
CA ASN A 27 -3.81 8.13 8.97
C ASN A 27 -5.19 7.64 8.52
N LEU A 28 -5.35 7.28 7.24
CA LEU A 28 -6.61 6.73 6.73
C LEU A 28 -6.93 5.37 7.36
N ARG A 29 -5.92 4.52 7.60
CA ARG A 29 -6.08 3.23 8.29
C ARG A 29 -6.44 3.37 9.75
N GLU A 30 -5.95 4.40 10.43
CA GLU A 30 -6.32 4.71 11.82
C GLU A 30 -7.79 5.16 11.90
N GLN A 31 -8.24 5.98 10.95
CA GLN A 31 -9.66 6.33 10.83
C GLN A 31 -10.51 5.09 10.57
N GLU A 32 -10.10 4.25 9.63
CA GLU A 32 -10.80 2.99 9.31
C GLU A 32 -10.88 2.06 10.52
N GLU A 33 -9.79 1.93 11.27
CA GLU A 33 -9.74 1.15 12.50
C GLU A 33 -10.72 1.64 13.55
N SER A 34 -10.89 2.95 13.66
CA SER A 34 -11.84 3.55 14.60
C SER A 34 -13.27 3.12 14.28
N TYR A 35 -13.65 3.08 12.99
CA TYR A 35 -14.95 2.56 12.56
C TYR A 35 -15.10 1.06 12.81
N ILE A 36 -14.08 0.26 12.47
CA ILE A 36 -14.08 -1.20 12.70
C ILE A 36 -14.25 -1.51 14.19
N THR A 37 -13.52 -0.79 15.05
CA THR A 37 -13.56 -0.97 16.51
C THR A 37 -14.93 -0.57 17.07
N ALA A 38 -15.52 0.50 16.55
CA ALA A 38 -16.88 0.92 16.89
C ALA A 38 -17.97 0.01 16.30
N GLN A 39 -17.61 -1.01 15.51
CA GLN A 39 -18.54 -1.85 14.74
C GLN A 39 -19.50 -1.02 13.87
N ALA A 40 -19.02 0.13 13.40
CA ALA A 40 -19.75 1.02 12.53
C ALA A 40 -19.45 0.73 11.06
N ALA A 41 -20.38 1.07 10.18
CA ALA A 41 -20.16 0.99 8.74
C ALA A 41 -18.98 1.90 8.34
N ILE A 42 -18.00 1.34 7.62
CA ILE A 42 -16.90 2.12 7.05
C ILE A 42 -17.47 3.00 5.94
N PRO A 43 -17.25 4.33 5.98
CA PRO A 43 -17.72 5.21 4.91
C PRO A 43 -17.10 4.81 3.57
N GLU A 44 -17.91 4.67 2.52
CA GLU A 44 -17.42 4.30 1.18
C GLU A 44 -16.32 5.26 0.68
N ARG A 45 -16.48 6.56 0.98
CA ARG A 45 -15.48 7.59 0.68
C ARG A 45 -14.12 7.31 1.35
N LEU A 46 -14.10 6.71 2.53
CA LEU A 46 -12.86 6.35 3.22
C LEU A 46 -12.19 5.17 2.51
N THR A 47 -12.95 4.12 2.19
CA THR A 47 -12.48 2.97 1.41
C THR A 47 -11.89 3.42 0.06
N GLN A 48 -12.60 4.27 -0.69
CA GLN A 48 -12.12 4.82 -1.95
C GLN A 48 -10.81 5.63 -1.80
N GLN A 49 -10.67 6.40 -0.72
CA GLN A 49 -9.44 7.14 -0.44
C GLN A 49 -8.27 6.20 -0.16
N ILE A 50 -8.47 5.17 0.67
CA ILE A 50 -7.46 4.15 0.95
C ILE A 50 -7.02 3.46 -0.34
N THR A 51 -7.96 3.01 -1.16
CA THR A 51 -7.68 2.38 -2.46
C THR A 51 -6.91 3.32 -3.39
N LYS A 52 -7.27 4.60 -3.45
CA LYS A 52 -6.58 5.60 -4.26
C LYS A 52 -5.14 5.78 -3.82
N VAL A 53 -4.89 5.96 -2.52
CA VAL A 53 -3.53 6.16 -1.99
C VAL A 53 -2.68 4.91 -2.22
N ARG A 54 -3.23 3.70 -2.03
CA ARG A 54 -2.52 2.44 -2.32
C ARG A 54 -2.12 2.33 -3.80
N LYS A 55 -2.99 2.75 -4.74
CA LYS A 55 -2.64 2.83 -6.18
C LYS A 55 -1.49 3.81 -6.43
N GLN A 56 -1.54 4.99 -5.81
CA GLN A 56 -0.47 5.99 -5.94
C GLN A 56 0.87 5.46 -5.41
N ILE A 57 0.87 4.80 -4.25
CA ILE A 57 2.07 4.16 -3.67
C ILE A 57 2.67 3.15 -4.65
N GLN A 58 1.85 2.27 -5.24
CA GLN A 58 2.35 1.29 -6.21
C GLN A 58 2.97 1.94 -7.46
N GLY A 59 2.37 3.04 -7.94
CA GLY A 59 2.90 3.83 -9.05
C GLY A 59 4.28 4.43 -8.71
N VAL A 60 4.38 5.15 -7.59
CA VAL A 60 5.64 5.76 -7.15
C VAL A 60 6.73 4.71 -6.90
N GLN A 61 6.37 3.56 -6.33
CA GLN A 61 7.33 2.46 -6.15
C GLN A 61 7.81 1.87 -7.48
N ALA A 62 6.96 1.80 -8.51
CA ALA A 62 7.37 1.35 -9.83
C ALA A 62 8.34 2.35 -10.47
N GLU A 63 8.02 3.64 -10.42
CA GLU A 63 8.89 4.71 -10.91
C GLU A 63 10.25 4.74 -10.19
N LEU A 64 10.27 4.49 -8.88
CA LEU A 64 11.53 4.40 -8.11
C LEU A 64 12.42 3.23 -8.54
N ILE A 65 11.83 2.09 -8.90
CA ILE A 65 12.58 0.94 -9.42
C ILE A 65 13.13 1.24 -10.81
N ASP A 66 12.34 1.88 -11.67
CA ASP A 66 12.82 2.33 -12.99
C ASP A 66 13.96 3.36 -12.87
N LEU A 67 13.96 4.15 -11.79
CA LEU A 67 15.04 5.05 -11.40
C LEU A 67 16.22 4.34 -10.70
N GLY A 68 16.21 3.02 -10.56
CA GLY A 68 17.27 2.20 -9.99
C GLY A 68 17.32 2.16 -8.45
N ASP A 69 16.16 2.22 -7.79
CA ASP A 69 16.02 1.96 -6.35
C ASP A 69 15.65 0.49 -6.08
N ASP A 70 16.64 -0.40 -6.23
CA ASP A 70 16.47 -1.85 -6.11
C ASP A 70 16.02 -2.31 -4.71
N ASN A 71 16.12 -1.43 -3.69
CA ASN A 71 15.65 -1.74 -2.33
C ASN A 71 14.14 -1.99 -2.27
N LEU A 72 13.39 -1.53 -3.29
CA LEU A 72 11.95 -1.76 -3.38
C LEU A 72 11.60 -3.09 -4.05
N ASP A 73 12.51 -3.74 -4.77
CA ASP A 73 12.25 -5.05 -5.38
C ASP A 73 12.39 -6.18 -4.36
N THR A 74 11.39 -6.27 -3.48
CA THR A 74 11.33 -7.26 -2.42
C THR A 74 10.19 -8.25 -2.64
N PRO A 75 10.32 -9.51 -2.18
CA PRO A 75 9.21 -10.47 -2.18
C PRO A 75 7.97 -9.92 -1.42
N ALA A 76 8.20 -9.18 -0.35
CA ALA A 76 7.16 -8.54 0.45
C ALA A 76 6.27 -7.60 -0.38
N ARG A 77 6.90 -6.74 -1.21
CA ARG A 77 6.21 -5.86 -2.13
C ARG A 77 5.45 -6.63 -3.20
N GLN A 78 6.05 -7.67 -3.76
CA GLN A 78 5.39 -8.51 -4.77
C GLN A 78 4.11 -9.15 -4.21
N PHE A 79 4.19 -9.76 -3.02
CA PHE A 79 3.01 -10.29 -2.33
C PHE A 79 1.96 -9.21 -2.07
N TYR A 80 2.36 -8.04 -1.58
CA TYR A 80 1.41 -6.95 -1.31
C TYR A 80 0.75 -6.42 -2.60
N ARG A 81 1.50 -6.32 -3.70
CA ARG A 81 0.98 -5.90 -5.00
C ARG A 81 -0.05 -6.89 -5.54
N GLU A 82 0.27 -8.18 -5.49
CA GLU A 82 -0.65 -9.24 -5.91
C GLU A 82 -1.88 -9.32 -5.00
N ALA A 83 -1.70 -9.09 -3.69
CA ALA A 83 -2.80 -9.07 -2.73
C ALA A 83 -3.81 -7.96 -3.07
N PHE A 84 -3.30 -6.75 -3.37
CA PHE A 84 -4.15 -5.63 -3.76
C PHE A 84 -4.85 -5.86 -5.10
N ALA A 85 -4.18 -6.50 -6.06
CA ALA A 85 -4.82 -6.87 -7.33
C ALA A 85 -5.95 -7.87 -7.12
N ALA A 86 -5.77 -8.84 -6.21
CA ALA A 86 -6.82 -9.81 -5.85
C ALA A 86 -8.00 -9.12 -5.13
N GLU A 87 -7.73 -8.17 -4.23
CA GLU A 87 -8.77 -7.35 -3.57
C GLU A 87 -9.61 -6.57 -4.58
N LEU A 88 -8.98 -5.97 -5.61
CA LEU A 88 -9.69 -5.25 -6.67
C LEU A 88 -10.51 -6.16 -7.60
N ALA A 89 -10.23 -7.47 -7.59
CA ALA A 89 -10.96 -8.48 -8.35
C ALA A 89 -11.99 -9.24 -7.47
N ASP A 90 -12.25 -8.74 -6.25
CA ASP A 90 -13.14 -9.35 -5.25
C ASP A 90 -12.75 -10.79 -4.83
N ASP A 91 -11.49 -11.19 -5.06
CA ASP A 91 -10.93 -12.47 -4.62
C ASP A 91 -10.31 -12.32 -3.23
N PHE A 92 -11.17 -12.15 -2.21
CA PHE A 92 -10.77 -11.80 -0.85
C PHE A 92 -9.98 -12.90 -0.15
N ASP A 93 -10.25 -14.18 -0.43
CA ASP A 93 -9.49 -15.31 0.11
C ASP A 93 -8.03 -15.27 -0.33
N LYS A 94 -7.82 -15.06 -1.64
CA LYS A 94 -6.48 -14.91 -2.20
C LYS A 94 -5.80 -13.65 -1.67
N ALA A 95 -6.52 -12.53 -1.60
CA ALA A 95 -6.00 -11.28 -1.07
C ALA A 95 -5.53 -11.43 0.39
N LEU A 96 -6.32 -12.09 1.24
CA LEU A 96 -5.97 -12.37 2.63
C LEU A 96 -4.70 -13.24 2.74
N LYS A 97 -4.59 -14.29 1.92
CA LYS A 97 -3.40 -15.15 1.92
C LYS A 97 -2.13 -14.37 1.53
N LEU A 98 -2.22 -13.54 0.49
CA LEU A 98 -1.10 -12.76 -0.01
C LEU A 98 -0.71 -11.63 0.95
N HIS A 99 -1.68 -10.93 1.56
CA HIS A 99 -1.38 -9.95 2.60
C HIS A 99 -0.74 -10.58 3.83
N ARG A 100 -1.13 -11.80 4.24
CA ARG A 100 -0.45 -12.53 5.32
C ARG A 100 1.00 -12.83 4.96
N ASN A 101 1.28 -13.19 3.70
CA ASN A 101 2.66 -13.38 3.24
C ASN A 101 3.45 -12.07 3.30
N ALA A 102 2.89 -10.96 2.82
CA ALA A 102 3.53 -9.65 2.92
C ALA A 102 3.79 -9.22 4.38
N ALA A 103 2.83 -9.49 5.29
CA ALA A 103 2.95 -9.18 6.70
C ALA A 103 4.05 -9.98 7.41
N ARG A 104 4.39 -11.20 6.95
CA ARG A 104 5.54 -11.96 7.48
C ARG A 104 6.89 -11.29 7.19
N TYR A 105 6.93 -10.37 6.24
CA TYR A 105 8.09 -9.55 5.92
C TYR A 105 7.92 -8.10 6.40
N ASP A 106 7.01 -7.87 7.36
CA ASP A 106 6.73 -6.56 7.94
C ASP A 106 6.38 -5.47 6.90
N TYR A 107 5.75 -5.86 5.78
CA TYR A 107 5.38 -4.89 4.75
C TYR A 107 4.39 -3.86 5.30
N PRO A 108 4.63 -2.55 5.12
CA PRO A 108 3.74 -1.49 5.58
C PRO A 108 2.31 -1.71 5.08
N ASP A 109 1.30 -1.36 5.88
CA ASP A 109 -0.12 -1.53 5.57
C ASP A 109 -0.65 -2.99 5.55
N ALA A 110 0.20 -4.02 5.43
CA ALA A 110 -0.29 -5.40 5.25
C ALA A 110 -1.21 -5.88 6.38
N ALA A 111 -0.87 -5.58 7.64
CA ALA A 111 -1.71 -5.93 8.79
C ALA A 111 -3.06 -5.19 8.79
N ALA A 112 -3.04 -3.90 8.44
CA ALA A 112 -4.26 -3.08 8.35
C ALA A 112 -5.16 -3.61 7.23
N ALA A 113 -4.60 -3.92 6.05
CA ALA A 113 -5.35 -4.52 4.94
C ALA A 113 -6.01 -5.85 5.32
N ILE A 114 -5.32 -6.74 6.06
CA ILE A 114 -5.91 -8.00 6.56
C ILE A 114 -7.13 -7.71 7.46
N ARG A 115 -7.02 -6.72 8.34
CA ARG A 115 -8.11 -6.34 9.25
C ARG A 115 -9.32 -5.83 8.47
N SER A 116 -9.11 -4.96 7.48
CA SER A 116 -10.19 -4.39 6.67
C SER A 116 -10.88 -5.46 5.83
N LEU A 117 -10.13 -6.35 5.19
CA LEU A 117 -10.68 -7.47 4.42
C LEU A 117 -11.55 -8.39 5.30
N ARG A 118 -11.10 -8.71 6.53
CA ARG A 118 -11.90 -9.50 7.47
C ARG A 118 -13.16 -8.80 7.97
N HIS A 119 -13.23 -7.48 7.88
CA HIS A 119 -14.43 -6.72 8.22
C HIS A 119 -15.44 -6.72 7.07
N LEU A 120 -14.96 -6.75 5.82
CA LEU A 120 -15.81 -6.84 4.62
C LEU A 120 -16.45 -8.23 4.41
N ASP A 121 -15.84 -9.27 4.97
CA ASP A 121 -16.33 -10.67 4.94
C ASP A 121 -17.35 -11.01 6.05
N LYS A 122 -17.78 -10.02 6.85
CA LYS A 122 -18.78 -10.20 7.93
C LYS A 122 -20.15 -9.69 7.53
#